data_AF-H6UFI2-F1
#
_entry.id   AF-H6UFI2-F1
#
_cell.length_a   1.000
_cell.length_b   1.000
_cell.length_c   1.000
_cell.angle_alpha   90.00
_cell.angle_beta   90.00
_cell.angle_gamma   90.00
#
_symmetry.space_group_name_H-M   'P 1'
#
loop_
_entity.id
_entity.type
_entity.pdbx_description
1 polymer ?
#
loop_
_entity_poly.entity_id
_entity_poly.type
_entity_poly.pdbx_seq_one_letter_code
_entity_poly.pdbx_strand_id
1 'polypeptide(L)'
;DFEDATEFGVDDGEIFGMASSSTLRKSPMMPENAENEADALLQFTAEFSSRYGECHPVFFIGSLEGAFQEAFYGKARDRKLLAIYLHHDESVLANVFCSQMLCAESTVSYLSQNFITWAWDMTREANRARFLTLCTRHFGSVVAQTVRTQKTDQFPLFLIIMGKRSSNEVLNVIQGNTSVDELIMRLISAMEIFSAQQQEDIKE
;
A
#
# COMPACT_ATOMS: atom_id res chain seq x y z
N ASP A 1 -54.09 53.84 -1.71
CA ASP A 1 -53.55 52.49 -1.52
C ASP A 1 -52.79 52.12 -2.75
N PHE A 2 -51.48 51.94 -2.59
CA PHE A 2 -50.47 51.85 -3.65
C PHE A 2 -50.49 50.48 -4.34
N GLU A 3 -50.01 50.51 -5.58
CA GLU A 3 -49.94 49.46 -6.60
C GLU A 3 -49.20 48.19 -6.15
N ASP A 4 -49.73 47.01 -6.54
CA ASP A 4 -48.97 45.76 -6.57
C ASP A 4 -48.63 45.43 -8.02
N ALA A 5 -47.53 46.02 -8.49
CA ALA A 5 -46.88 45.66 -9.73
C ALA A 5 -45.87 44.54 -9.43
N THR A 6 -46.09 43.36 -9.98
CA THR A 6 -45.13 42.27 -9.99
C THR A 6 -43.96 42.65 -10.90
N GLU A 7 -42.94 43.28 -10.32
CA GLU A 7 -41.72 43.65 -11.01
C GLU A 7 -40.79 42.42 -11.13
N PHE A 8 -40.48 42.09 -12.37
CA PHE A 8 -39.44 41.14 -12.76
C PHE A 8 -38.08 41.61 -12.22
N GLY A 9 -37.52 40.88 -11.26
CA GLY A 9 -36.11 40.97 -10.90
C GLY A 9 -35.32 39.85 -11.58
N VAL A 10 -34.78 40.13 -12.77
CA VAL A 10 -33.59 39.45 -13.28
C VAL A 10 -32.43 40.39 -12.99
N ASP A 11 -31.51 40.02 -12.09
CA ASP A 11 -30.07 40.18 -12.37
C ASP A 11 -29.16 39.42 -11.40
N ASP A 12 -28.06 39.00 -12.01
CA ASP A 12 -26.82 38.37 -11.59
C ASP A 12 -26.48 38.09 -10.11
N GLY A 13 -26.04 36.84 -9.94
CA GLY A 13 -25.33 36.36 -8.77
C GLY A 13 -24.75 34.98 -9.05
N GLU A 14 -23.78 34.89 -9.96
CA GLU A 14 -22.84 33.78 -10.05
C GLU A 14 -22.13 33.58 -8.70
N ILE A 15 -22.78 32.87 -7.78
CA ILE A 15 -22.20 32.46 -6.51
C ILE A 15 -21.81 31.00 -6.68
N PHE A 16 -20.58 30.86 -7.15
CA PHE A 16 -19.59 29.86 -6.76
C PHE A 16 -20.17 28.54 -6.27
N GLY A 17 -19.98 27.49 -7.09
CA GLY A 17 -20.30 26.12 -6.76
C GLY A 17 -19.76 25.72 -5.39
N MET A 18 -20.59 25.85 -4.35
CA MET A 18 -20.54 24.98 -3.20
C MET A 18 -20.95 23.62 -3.72
N ALA A 19 -19.97 22.93 -4.31
CA ALA A 19 -19.94 21.49 -4.33
C ALA A 19 -20.28 21.09 -2.90
N SER A 20 -21.50 20.57 -2.74
CA SER A 20 -21.89 19.86 -1.55
C SER A 20 -20.73 18.91 -1.29
N SER A 21 -20.01 19.12 -0.20
CA SER A 21 -19.03 18.16 0.29
C SER A 21 -19.84 16.98 0.79
N SER A 22 -20.46 16.27 -0.16
CA SER A 22 -20.76 14.88 -0.01
C SER A 22 -19.42 14.30 0.38
N THR A 23 -19.35 13.82 1.61
CA THR A 23 -18.51 12.69 1.96
C THR A 23 -18.65 11.67 0.83
N LEU A 24 -17.81 11.81 -0.20
CA LEU A 24 -17.65 10.83 -1.28
C LEU A 24 -17.37 9.56 -0.51
N ARG A 25 -18.37 8.67 -0.46
CA ARG A 25 -18.22 7.41 0.22
C ARG A 25 -17.07 6.72 -0.50
N LYS A 26 -15.91 6.72 0.16
CA LYS A 26 -14.69 6.10 -0.32
C LYS A 26 -15.03 4.63 -0.58
N SER A 27 -15.14 4.24 -1.85
CA SER A 27 -15.43 2.85 -2.24
C SER A 27 -14.33 1.95 -1.68
N PRO A 28 -14.63 0.90 -0.91
CA PRO A 28 -13.60 0.12 -0.20
C PRO A 28 -12.49 -0.35 -1.15
N MET A 29 -11.24 -0.31 -0.68
CA MET A 29 -10.09 -0.67 -1.52
C MET A 29 -10.11 -2.15 -1.92
N MET A 30 -10.70 -3.05 -1.12
CA MET A 30 -10.91 -4.45 -1.50
C MET A 30 -12.36 -4.92 -1.30
N PRO A 31 -12.85 -5.80 -2.18
CA PRO A 31 -14.18 -6.38 -2.05
C PRO A 31 -14.24 -7.33 -0.85
N GLU A 32 -15.43 -7.46 -0.28
CA GLU A 32 -15.71 -8.21 0.96
C GLU A 32 -15.59 -9.73 0.75
N ASN A 33 -15.83 -10.17 -0.48
CA ASN A 33 -16.00 -11.57 -0.87
C ASN A 33 -15.00 -11.97 -1.95
N ALA A 34 -13.84 -11.31 -2.07
CA ALA A 34 -12.83 -11.79 -3.01
C ALA A 34 -12.32 -13.16 -2.54
N GLU A 35 -12.82 -14.22 -3.17
CA GLU A 35 -12.34 -15.58 -2.93
C GLU A 35 -10.85 -15.68 -3.30
N ASN A 36 -10.43 -14.91 -4.32
CA ASN A 36 -9.09 -14.87 -4.88
C ASN A 36 -8.35 -13.57 -4.52
N GLU A 37 -7.09 -13.70 -4.08
CA GLU A 37 -6.20 -12.57 -3.76
C GLU A 37 -5.92 -11.69 -4.98
N ALA A 38 -5.80 -12.31 -6.17
CA ALA A 38 -5.54 -11.59 -7.42
C ALA A 38 -6.66 -10.61 -7.77
N ASP A 39 -7.93 -11.04 -7.64
CA ASP A 39 -9.08 -10.17 -7.93
C ASP A 39 -9.20 -9.03 -6.90
N ALA A 40 -8.91 -9.32 -5.62
CA ALA A 40 -8.86 -8.30 -4.58
C ALA A 40 -7.80 -7.23 -4.88
N LEU A 41 -6.61 -7.65 -5.31
CA LEU A 41 -5.49 -6.79 -5.68
C LEU A 41 -5.76 -5.98 -6.95
N LEU A 42 -6.43 -6.57 -7.93
CA LEU A 42 -6.80 -5.89 -9.16
C LEU A 42 -7.74 -4.71 -8.84
N GLN A 43 -8.74 -4.95 -8.00
CA GLN A 43 -9.65 -3.90 -7.53
C GLN A 43 -8.92 -2.87 -6.66
N PHE A 44 -8.05 -3.32 -5.75
CA PHE A 44 -7.22 -2.43 -4.93
C PHE A 44 -6.40 -1.48 -5.79
N THR A 45 -5.74 -2.00 -6.83
CA THR A 45 -4.91 -1.20 -7.71
C THR A 45 -5.75 -0.18 -8.47
N ALA A 46 -6.89 -0.58 -9.03
CA ALA A 46 -7.78 0.33 -9.74
C ALA A 46 -8.32 1.47 -8.83
N GLU A 47 -8.75 1.15 -7.62
CA GLU A 47 -9.22 2.14 -6.64
C GLU A 47 -8.07 3.04 -6.16
N PHE A 48 -6.86 2.48 -5.98
CA PHE A 48 -5.68 3.24 -5.62
C PHE A 48 -5.33 4.27 -6.70
N SER A 49 -5.27 3.86 -7.97
CA SER A 49 -5.01 4.76 -9.10
C SER A 49 -6.09 5.83 -9.22
N SER A 50 -7.36 5.46 -9.04
CA SER A 50 -8.47 6.42 -9.08
C SER A 50 -8.42 7.45 -7.93
N ARG A 51 -7.91 7.08 -6.75
CA ARG A 51 -7.87 7.95 -5.56
C ARG A 51 -6.62 8.83 -5.48
N TYR A 52 -5.47 8.29 -5.86
CA TYR A 52 -4.17 8.95 -5.68
C TYR A 52 -3.51 9.37 -7.01
N GLY A 53 -4.05 8.91 -8.14
CA GLY A 53 -3.53 9.19 -9.49
C GLY A 53 -2.69 8.04 -10.05
N GLU A 54 -2.25 8.21 -11.30
CA GLU A 54 -1.50 7.21 -12.07
C GLU A 54 -0.04 7.03 -11.59
N CYS A 55 0.48 7.94 -10.77
CA CYS A 55 1.85 7.85 -10.24
C CYS A 55 1.85 6.99 -8.97
N HIS A 56 1.97 5.68 -9.11
CA HIS A 56 1.99 4.73 -7.99
C HIS A 56 2.91 3.53 -8.28
N PRO A 57 3.40 2.81 -7.26
CA PRO A 57 4.18 1.60 -7.50
C PRO A 57 3.34 0.54 -8.22
N VAL A 58 4.00 -0.24 -9.08
CA VAL A 58 3.37 -1.38 -9.74
C VAL A 58 3.13 -2.46 -8.70
N PHE A 59 1.87 -2.74 -8.41
CA PHE A 59 1.49 -3.81 -7.49
C PHE A 59 1.43 -5.16 -8.21
N PHE A 60 2.03 -6.18 -7.61
CA PHE A 60 1.96 -7.55 -8.10
C PHE A 60 0.54 -8.10 -7.91
N ILE A 61 -0.09 -8.50 -9.02
CA ILE A 61 -1.44 -9.07 -9.02
C ILE A 61 -1.33 -10.60 -8.93
N GLY A 62 -1.56 -11.14 -7.74
CA GLY A 62 -1.47 -12.57 -7.49
C GLY A 62 -1.43 -12.88 -5.99
N SER A 63 -1.21 -14.15 -5.66
CA SER A 63 -1.07 -14.58 -4.27
C SER A 63 0.22 -14.06 -3.65
N LEU A 64 0.25 -13.96 -2.31
CA LEU A 64 1.47 -13.62 -1.59
C LEU A 64 2.61 -14.64 -1.88
N GLU A 65 2.25 -15.91 -2.03
CA GLU A 65 3.18 -16.97 -2.45
C GLU A 65 3.75 -16.72 -3.85
N GLY A 66 2.93 -16.27 -4.80
CA GLY A 66 3.38 -15.87 -6.13
C GLY A 66 4.35 -14.68 -6.09
N ALA A 67 4.08 -13.70 -5.22
CA ALA A 67 4.97 -12.56 -5.02
C ALA A 67 6.33 -12.99 -4.45
N PHE A 68 6.38 -13.98 -3.55
CA PHE A 68 7.65 -14.56 -3.10
C PHE A 68 8.40 -15.26 -4.22
N GLN A 69 7.71 -16.03 -5.07
CA GLN A 69 8.32 -16.71 -6.22
C GLN A 69 8.97 -15.70 -7.17
N GLU A 70 8.25 -14.62 -7.49
CA GLU A 70 8.75 -13.56 -8.37
C GLU A 70 9.93 -12.80 -7.74
N ALA A 71 9.85 -12.49 -6.44
CA ALA A 71 10.89 -11.73 -5.76
C ALA A 71 12.18 -12.54 -5.56
N PHE A 72 12.08 -13.78 -5.09
CA PHE A 72 13.23 -14.52 -4.53
C PHE A 72 13.69 -15.70 -5.39
N TYR A 73 12.80 -16.32 -6.17
CA TYR A 73 13.10 -17.58 -6.88
C TYR A 73 13.51 -17.38 -8.34
N GLY A 74 13.73 -16.12 -8.75
CA GLY A 74 14.38 -15.77 -10.02
C GLY A 74 15.87 -16.12 -10.05
N LYS A 75 16.51 -15.87 -11.21
CA LYS A 75 17.97 -15.97 -11.35
C LYS A 75 18.63 -15.07 -10.31
N ALA A 76 19.77 -15.49 -9.75
CA ALA A 76 20.43 -14.74 -8.69
C ALA A 76 20.53 -13.25 -8.98
N ARG A 77 20.87 -12.85 -10.22
CA ARG A 77 20.99 -11.44 -10.67
C ARG A 77 19.68 -10.65 -10.76
N ASP A 78 18.56 -11.33 -10.96
CA ASP A 78 17.23 -10.72 -11.16
C ASP A 78 16.39 -10.75 -9.87
N ARG A 79 16.91 -11.33 -8.78
CA ARG A 79 16.25 -11.36 -7.48
C ARG A 79 16.06 -9.95 -6.95
N LYS A 80 14.90 -9.73 -6.33
CA LYS A 80 14.47 -8.47 -5.74
C LYS A 80 14.03 -8.70 -4.29
N LEU A 81 13.88 -7.62 -3.55
CA LEU A 81 13.21 -7.65 -2.25
C LEU A 81 11.69 -7.64 -2.44
N LEU A 82 10.94 -8.12 -1.45
CA LEU A 82 9.47 -7.98 -1.44
C LEU A 82 9.09 -6.85 -0.48
N ALA A 83 8.27 -5.92 -0.95
CA ALA A 83 7.66 -4.89 -0.15
C ALA A 83 6.16 -5.17 0.00
N ILE A 84 5.68 -5.38 1.22
CA ILE A 84 4.26 -5.54 1.52
C ILE A 84 3.70 -4.24 2.09
N TYR A 85 2.76 -3.64 1.37
CA TYR A 85 1.99 -2.48 1.79
C TYR A 85 0.67 -2.90 2.40
N LEU A 86 0.49 -2.67 3.71
CA LEU A 86 -0.76 -2.92 4.41
C LEU A 86 -1.54 -1.62 4.55
N HIS A 87 -2.68 -1.56 3.87
CA HIS A 87 -3.59 -0.44 3.90
C HIS A 87 -4.62 -0.57 5.03
N HIS A 88 -5.06 0.55 5.58
CA HIS A 88 -6.21 0.61 6.48
C HIS A 88 -6.91 1.96 6.27
N ASP A 89 -8.14 1.95 5.76
CA ASP A 89 -8.85 3.17 5.32
C ASP A 89 -9.22 4.07 6.51
N GLU A 90 -9.47 3.48 7.69
CA GLU A 90 -9.67 4.22 8.95
C GLU A 90 -8.39 4.92 9.47
N SER A 91 -7.21 4.58 8.94
CA SER A 91 -6.00 5.31 9.33
C SER A 91 -5.96 6.69 8.66
N VAL A 92 -5.84 7.72 9.49
CA VAL A 92 -5.64 9.10 9.04
C VAL A 92 -4.34 9.28 8.25
N LEU A 93 -3.32 8.47 8.55
CA LEU A 93 -2.01 8.55 7.90
C LEU A 93 -1.99 7.83 6.55
N ALA A 94 -2.91 6.91 6.26
CA ALA A 94 -2.93 6.15 5.00
C ALA A 94 -3.00 7.05 3.77
N ASN A 95 -3.85 8.08 3.78
CA ASN A 95 -4.00 8.98 2.64
C ASN A 95 -2.75 9.84 2.40
N VAL A 96 -2.16 10.35 3.48
CA VAL A 96 -0.95 11.18 3.42
C VAL A 96 0.24 10.32 2.97
N PHE A 97 0.38 9.13 3.53
CA PHE A 97 1.44 8.20 3.17
C PHE A 97 1.35 7.79 1.69
N CYS A 98 0.16 7.46 1.18
CA CYS A 98 0.00 7.12 -0.24
C CYS A 98 0.41 8.29 -1.14
N SER A 99 -0.19 9.47 -0.92
CA SER A 99 0.01 10.65 -1.78
C SER A 99 1.41 11.26 -1.68
N GLN A 100 2.04 11.28 -0.50
CA GLN A 100 3.34 11.93 -0.30
C GLN A 100 4.53 10.97 -0.41
N MET A 101 4.34 9.69 -0.04
CA MET A 101 5.44 8.71 0.00
C MET A 101 5.39 7.78 -1.21
N LEU A 102 4.28 7.06 -1.37
CA LEU A 102 4.17 6.04 -2.42
C LEU A 102 3.93 6.63 -3.81
N CYS A 103 3.39 7.84 -3.92
CA CYS A 103 3.20 8.53 -5.21
C CYS A 103 4.36 9.47 -5.57
N ALA A 104 5.40 9.55 -4.73
CA ALA A 104 6.61 10.27 -5.08
C ALA A 104 7.37 9.51 -6.18
N GLU A 105 7.67 10.18 -7.28
CA GLU A 105 8.29 9.57 -8.47
C GLU A 105 9.61 8.84 -8.16
N SER A 106 10.41 9.42 -7.25
CA SER A 106 11.65 8.79 -6.77
C SER A 106 11.38 7.46 -6.06
N THR A 107 10.40 7.42 -5.15
CA THR A 107 9.99 6.20 -4.43
C THR A 107 9.41 5.17 -5.38
N VAL A 108 8.50 5.56 -6.28
CA VAL A 108 7.87 4.67 -7.27
C VAL A 108 8.93 4.01 -8.16
N SER A 109 9.85 4.82 -8.69
CA SER A 109 10.94 4.35 -9.54
C SER A 109 11.85 3.39 -8.79
N TYR A 110 12.23 3.73 -7.55
CA TYR A 110 13.10 2.90 -6.73
C TYR A 110 12.46 1.55 -6.37
N LEU A 111 11.18 1.57 -5.97
CA LEU A 111 10.42 0.36 -5.67
C LEU A 111 10.29 -0.52 -6.91
N SER A 112 9.91 0.04 -8.06
CA SER A 112 9.70 -0.74 -9.29
C SER A 112 10.99 -1.44 -9.77
N GLN A 113 12.14 -0.79 -9.56
CA GLN A 113 13.43 -1.34 -9.96
C GLN A 113 13.93 -2.43 -9.01
N ASN A 114 13.82 -2.23 -7.68
CA ASN A 114 14.52 -3.07 -6.70
C ASN A 114 13.59 -3.99 -5.89
N PHE A 115 12.28 -3.74 -5.92
CA PHE A 115 11.29 -4.44 -5.11
C PHE A 115 10.16 -5.01 -5.98
N ILE A 116 9.59 -6.12 -5.53
CA ILE A 116 8.23 -6.51 -5.88
C ILE A 116 7.32 -5.89 -4.84
N THR A 117 6.36 -5.06 -5.25
CA THR A 117 5.42 -4.43 -4.32
C THR A 117 4.12 -5.20 -4.31
N TRP A 118 3.62 -5.57 -3.14
CA TRP A 118 2.36 -6.28 -2.96
C TRP A 118 1.51 -5.54 -1.93
N ALA A 119 0.22 -5.34 -2.22
CA ALA A 119 -0.67 -4.57 -1.35
C ALA A 119 -1.74 -5.45 -0.70
N TRP A 120 -2.18 -5.08 0.51
CA TRP A 120 -3.32 -5.75 1.13
C TRP A 120 -4.13 -4.79 1.99
N ASP A 121 -5.45 -4.87 1.87
CA ASP A 121 -6.37 -4.06 2.67
C ASP A 121 -6.72 -4.77 3.98
N MET A 122 -6.27 -4.20 5.09
CA MET A 122 -6.50 -4.68 6.46
C MET A 122 -7.71 -4.03 7.13
N THR A 123 -8.46 -3.16 6.43
CA THR A 123 -9.60 -2.41 6.98
C THR A 123 -10.70 -3.35 7.48
N ARG A 124 -10.93 -4.46 6.78
CA ARG A 124 -11.97 -5.43 7.12
C ARG A 124 -11.38 -6.59 7.94
N GLU A 125 -12.09 -7.01 8.98
CA GLU A 125 -11.64 -8.10 9.87
C GLU A 125 -11.39 -9.41 9.12
N ALA A 126 -12.21 -9.75 8.12
CA ALA A 126 -12.01 -10.94 7.29
C ALA A 126 -10.66 -10.91 6.55
N ASN A 127 -10.33 -9.78 5.93
CA ASN A 127 -9.05 -9.60 5.23
C ASN A 127 -7.88 -9.56 6.20
N ARG A 128 -8.06 -8.94 7.37
CA ARG A 128 -7.08 -8.93 8.46
C ARG A 128 -6.78 -10.35 8.94
N ALA A 129 -7.80 -11.16 9.19
CA ALA A 129 -7.64 -12.54 9.63
C ALA A 129 -6.89 -13.38 8.57
N ARG A 130 -7.27 -13.25 7.29
CA ARG A 130 -6.59 -13.92 6.17
C ARG A 130 -5.10 -13.56 6.11
N PHE A 131 -4.77 -12.27 6.15
CA PHE A 131 -3.37 -11.83 6.15
C PHE A 131 -2.60 -12.35 7.36
N LEU A 132 -3.19 -12.34 8.56
CA LEU A 132 -2.54 -12.87 9.76
C LEU A 132 -2.26 -14.39 9.65
N THR A 133 -3.16 -15.16 9.03
CA THR A 133 -2.92 -16.58 8.73
C THR A 133 -1.75 -16.77 7.77
N LEU A 134 -1.70 -16.00 6.68
CA LEU A 134 -0.58 -16.02 5.72
C LEU A 134 0.74 -15.62 6.38
N CYS A 135 0.70 -14.54 7.17
CA CYS A 135 1.85 -14.03 7.89
C CYS A 135 2.41 -15.08 8.89
N THR A 136 1.52 -15.76 9.61
CA THR A 136 1.90 -16.85 10.53
C THR A 136 2.56 -18.01 9.77
N ARG A 137 2.05 -18.34 8.58
CA ARG A 137 2.57 -19.44 7.75
C ARG A 137 3.95 -19.15 7.18
N HIS A 138 4.18 -17.93 6.69
CA HIS A 138 5.39 -17.58 5.94
C HIS A 138 6.49 -16.92 6.77
N PHE A 139 6.13 -16.16 7.81
CA PHE A 139 7.07 -15.42 8.65
C PHE A 139 7.09 -15.92 10.10
N GLY A 140 6.18 -16.83 10.46
CA GLY A 140 6.05 -17.39 11.80
C GLY A 140 5.14 -16.56 12.73
N SER A 141 4.76 -17.19 13.84
CA SER A 141 3.79 -16.64 14.79
C SER A 141 4.23 -15.33 15.45
N VAL A 142 5.54 -15.11 15.61
CA VAL A 142 6.07 -13.89 16.25
C VAL A 142 5.80 -12.66 15.39
N VAL A 143 6.06 -12.74 14.08
CA VAL A 143 5.82 -11.63 13.15
C VAL A 143 4.32 -11.36 13.02
N ALA A 144 3.51 -12.41 12.88
CA ALA A 144 2.05 -12.28 12.82
C ALA A 144 1.49 -11.63 14.09
N GLN A 145 2.02 -11.99 15.25
CA GLN A 145 1.66 -11.39 16.53
C GLN A 145 1.99 -9.90 16.57
N THR A 146 3.19 -9.52 16.10
CA THR A 146 3.59 -8.10 16.00
C THR A 146 2.63 -7.31 15.13
N VAL A 147 2.32 -7.78 13.91
CA VAL A 147 1.36 -7.11 13.02
C VAL A 147 -0.03 -7.05 13.65
N ARG A 148 -0.46 -8.11 14.33
CA ARG A 148 -1.76 -8.16 15.01
C ARG A 148 -1.89 -7.11 16.10
N THR A 149 -0.81 -6.81 16.82
CA THR A 149 -0.79 -5.79 17.89
C THR A 149 -0.69 -4.35 17.39
N GLN A 150 -0.43 -4.15 16.10
CA GLN A 150 -0.40 -2.81 15.51
C GLN A 150 -1.80 -2.19 15.54
N LYS A 151 -1.86 -0.97 16.05
CA LYS A 151 -3.08 -0.16 16.13
C LYS A 151 -3.32 0.57 14.81
N THR A 152 -4.57 0.92 14.55
CA THR A 152 -5.01 1.58 13.30
C THR A 152 -4.28 2.89 13.03
N ASP A 153 -3.91 3.65 14.07
CA ASP A 153 -3.16 4.92 13.96
C ASP A 153 -1.71 4.76 13.47
N GLN A 154 -1.16 3.54 13.52
CA GLN A 154 0.18 3.23 13.00
C GLN A 154 0.16 2.80 11.54
N PHE A 155 -1.02 2.55 10.96
CA PHE A 155 -1.14 2.22 9.54
C PHE A 155 -0.92 3.46 8.67
N PRO A 156 -0.46 3.29 7.42
CA PRO A 156 -0.19 2.03 6.77
C PRO A 156 1.12 1.42 7.27
N LEU A 157 1.22 0.10 7.17
CA LEU A 157 2.46 -0.61 7.48
C LEU A 157 3.15 -0.97 6.18
N PHE A 158 4.45 -0.73 6.10
CA PHE A 158 5.27 -1.07 4.96
C PHE A 158 6.35 -2.05 5.42
N LEU A 159 6.16 -3.33 5.09
CA LEU A 159 7.06 -4.40 5.49
C LEU A 159 8.05 -4.66 4.36
N ILE A 160 9.33 -4.77 4.69
CA ILE A 160 10.37 -5.19 3.76
C ILE A 160 10.78 -6.61 4.11
N ILE A 161 10.68 -7.50 3.13
CA ILE A 161 10.94 -8.92 3.26
C ILE A 161 12.08 -9.31 2.36
N MET A 162 12.98 -10.11 2.93
CA MET A 162 14.07 -10.76 2.25
C MET A 162 13.87 -12.27 2.29
N GLY A 163 13.88 -12.90 1.12
CA GLY A 163 13.94 -14.35 1.01
C GLY A 163 15.37 -14.82 1.15
N LYS A 164 15.63 -15.68 2.14
CA LYS A 164 16.83 -16.51 2.20
C LYS A 164 16.52 -17.88 1.62
N ARG A 165 17.56 -18.65 1.28
CA ARG A 165 17.43 -20.00 0.69
C ARG A 165 16.54 -20.95 1.51
N SER A 166 16.47 -20.75 2.83
CA SER A 166 15.71 -21.59 3.76
C SER A 166 14.38 -20.99 4.25
N SER A 167 14.22 -19.66 4.24
CA SER A 167 13.08 -18.99 4.86
C SER A 167 12.96 -17.53 4.45
N ASN A 168 11.75 -16.98 4.53
CA ASN A 168 11.51 -15.55 4.33
C ASN A 168 11.59 -14.81 5.68
N GLU A 169 12.34 -13.72 5.72
CA GLU A 169 12.52 -12.91 6.92
C GLU A 169 12.05 -11.47 6.69
N VAL A 170 11.38 -10.89 7.67
CA VAL A 170 11.02 -9.46 7.66
C VAL A 170 12.19 -8.66 8.17
N LEU A 171 12.80 -7.85 7.30
CA LEU A 171 13.94 -6.99 7.64
C LEU A 171 13.52 -5.73 8.38
N ASN A 172 12.44 -5.10 7.91
CA ASN A 172 11.96 -3.83 8.45
C ASN A 172 10.43 -3.80 8.45
N VAL A 173 9.87 -3.17 9.47
CA VAL A 173 8.45 -2.82 9.56
C VAL A 173 8.38 -1.32 9.74
N ILE A 174 7.95 -0.61 8.71
CA ILE A 174 7.85 0.85 8.68
C ILE A 174 6.39 1.23 8.93
N GLN A 175 6.18 2.22 9.78
CA GLN A 175 4.85 2.70 10.17
C GLN A 175 4.46 3.95 9.39
N GLY A 176 3.17 4.27 9.40
CA GLY A 176 2.60 5.38 8.64
C GLY A 176 3.06 6.78 9.05
N ASN A 177 3.68 6.92 10.23
CA ASN A 177 4.17 8.18 10.79
C ASN A 177 5.61 8.53 10.35
N THR A 178 6.21 7.71 9.48
CA THR A 178 7.56 7.93 8.96
C THR A 178 7.61 9.10 7.96
N SER A 179 8.79 9.67 7.75
CA SER A 179 9.03 10.67 6.69
C SER A 179 9.50 10.02 5.38
N VAL A 180 9.47 10.77 4.28
CA VAL A 180 9.96 10.29 2.97
C VAL A 180 11.44 9.90 3.08
N ASP A 181 12.24 10.73 3.74
CA ASP A 181 13.67 10.49 3.92
C ASP A 181 13.93 9.22 4.72
N GLU A 182 13.15 8.95 5.77
CA GLU A 182 13.29 7.74 6.57
C GLU A 182 12.86 6.50 5.78
N LEU A 183 11.76 6.58 5.00
CA LEU A 183 11.34 5.49 4.12
C LEU A 183 12.45 5.14 3.11
N ILE A 184 12.99 6.14 2.42
CA ILE A 184 14.08 5.96 1.45
C ILE A 184 15.33 5.39 2.14
N MET A 185 15.70 5.90 3.31
CA MET A 185 16.83 5.38 4.08
C MET A 185 16.66 3.89 4.41
N ARG A 186 15.45 3.47 4.81
CA ARG A 186 15.17 2.06 5.13
C ARG A 186 15.18 1.17 3.90
N LEU A 187 14.70 1.67 2.75
CA LEU A 187 14.75 0.97 1.47
C LEU A 187 16.20 0.76 1.00
N ILE A 188 17.03 1.82 1.07
CA ILE A 188 18.46 1.76 0.71
C ILE A 188 19.19 0.77 1.63
N SER A 189 19.01 0.90 2.95
CA SER A 189 19.65 0.02 3.92
C SER A 189 19.27 -1.46 3.70
N ALA A 190 18.00 -1.74 3.41
CA ALA A 190 17.58 -3.10 3.09
C ALA A 190 18.22 -3.64 1.80
N MET A 191 18.35 -2.79 0.78
CA MET A 191 18.98 -3.17 -0.50
C MET A 191 20.49 -3.40 -0.37
N GLU A 192 21.17 -2.65 0.50
CA GLU A 192 22.59 -2.87 0.82
C GLU A 192 22.80 -4.24 1.47
N ILE A 193 21.99 -4.58 2.49
CA ILE A 193 22.02 -5.88 3.15
C ILE A 193 21.75 -7.00 2.12
N PHE A 194 20.77 -6.79 1.25
CA PHE A 194 20.44 -7.73 0.18
C PHE A 194 21.58 -7.94 -0.80
N SER A 195 22.20 -6.87 -1.26
CA SER A 195 23.31 -6.93 -2.20
C SER A 195 24.53 -7.64 -1.60
N ALA A 196 24.80 -7.43 -0.31
CA ALA A 196 25.85 -8.14 0.41
C ALA A 196 25.56 -9.66 0.48
N GLN A 197 24.35 -10.04 0.89
CA GLN A 197 23.95 -11.45 0.98
C GLN A 197 23.96 -12.14 -0.39
N GLN A 198 23.45 -11.47 -1.43
CA GLN A 198 23.41 -11.98 -2.79
C GLN A 198 24.82 -12.27 -3.34
N GLN A 199 25.83 -11.47 -2.95
CA GLN A 199 27.22 -11.72 -3.35
C GLN A 199 27.82 -12.93 -2.64
N GLU A 200 27.44 -13.21 -1.39
CA GLU A 200 27.86 -14.41 -0.67
C GLU A 200 27.23 -15.65 -1.31
N ASP A 201 25.92 -15.62 -1.55
CA ASP A 201 25.17 -16.70 -2.18
C ASP A 201 25.64 -17.05 -3.62
N ILE A 202 26.23 -16.09 -4.35
CA ILE A 202 26.79 -16.32 -5.70
C ILE A 202 28.20 -16.91 -5.63
N LYS A 203 28.94 -16.67 -4.55
CA LYS A 203 30.32 -17.16 -4.37
C LYS A 203 30.36 -18.59 -3.84
N GLU A 204 29.34 -19.01 -3.09
CA GLU A 204 29.13 -20.41 -2.65
C GLU A 204 28.55 -21.30 -3.75
#